data_AF-A0A4Q5QRY1-F1
#
_entry.id   AF-A0A4Q5QRY1-F1
#
_cell.length_a   1.000
_cell.length_b   1.000
_cell.length_c   1.000
_cell.angle_alpha   90.00
_cell.angle_beta   90.00
_cell.angle_gamma   90.00
#
_symmetry.space_group_name_H-M   'P 1'
#
loop_
_entity.id
_entity.type
_entity.pdbx_description
1 polymer ?
#
loop_
_entity_poly.entity_id
_entity_poly.type
_entity_poly.pdbx_seq_one_letter_code
_entity_poly.pdbx_strand_id
1 'polypeptide(L)'
;TPIKKSWYGLAWSPAGDRLYVSGGNDNIILAYPVAQRQFGAADTLRLGKAWPVKISPVGIAVDGPRQRLYTVTKEDNALYVIDLKTKRTLSRLDLGHEAYGCLLAPDGRTLYITLWGGNALVAYDTQTGKITRRLATESHPNEVIQSRNGRYVFVANANDNSVSVVDTRAWRVLETISTVLHPTRLTGSTTNGLALSADEKTLYIANADNNCLAVFDVAVPGKSAAKGFIPTGWYPTCVRTAGKKILVANGKGFSSLPNPGGPQPVKKTDDSGYQTGVVKGPVQYIGGLFKGTLSFIAPPTAAQLQAYSRQVYANAPFTKDSEKEAVGEAGNPVPRRRGEVSPIKHVFYVIKENRTYDQVLGDVRAGNGDSTLCIFPRKVTPNHHALAREFVLLDNFYVNAEVSADGHNW
;
A
#
# COMPACT_ATOMS: atom_id res chain seq x y z
N THR A 1 13.79 -21.13 -1.67
CA THR A 1 12.60 -21.04 -2.54
C THR A 1 11.88 -19.74 -2.25
N PRO A 2 11.44 -18.98 -3.27
CA PRO A 2 10.65 -17.76 -3.05
C PRO A 2 9.33 -18.09 -2.33
N ILE A 3 8.87 -17.17 -1.47
CA ILE A 3 7.54 -17.22 -0.86
C ILE A 3 6.53 -16.99 -1.98
N LYS A 4 5.66 -17.99 -2.25
CA LYS A 4 4.79 -17.97 -3.42
C LYS A 4 3.60 -17.01 -3.31
N LYS A 5 3.09 -16.81 -2.10
CA LYS A 5 1.94 -15.95 -1.80
C LYS A 5 2.14 -15.32 -0.42
N SER A 6 1.88 -14.03 -0.31
CA SER A 6 1.83 -13.33 0.96
C SER A 6 0.98 -12.06 0.86
N TRP A 7 0.47 -11.59 1.99
CA TRP A 7 -0.19 -10.30 2.11
C TRP A 7 0.23 -9.59 3.40
N TYR A 8 1.08 -8.56 3.27
CA TYR A 8 1.63 -7.70 4.32
C TYR A 8 2.34 -8.41 5.50
N GLY A 9 1.66 -9.29 6.24
CA GLY A 9 2.12 -9.96 7.44
C GLY A 9 3.44 -10.69 7.30
N LEU A 10 4.46 -10.15 7.97
CA LEU A 10 5.78 -10.74 8.07
C LEU A 10 6.34 -10.49 9.47
N ALA A 11 6.59 -11.56 10.23
CA ALA A 11 7.10 -11.44 11.59
C ALA A 11 8.13 -12.52 11.91
N TRP A 12 9.23 -12.13 12.53
CA TRP A 12 10.22 -13.08 13.05
C TRP A 12 9.78 -13.62 14.41
N SER A 13 10.13 -14.86 14.71
CA SER A 13 10.19 -15.32 16.10
C SER A 13 11.22 -14.49 16.87
N PRO A 14 11.05 -14.27 18.19
CA PRO A 14 12.05 -13.55 18.97
C PRO A 14 13.45 -14.19 18.96
N ALA A 15 13.52 -15.51 18.77
CA ALA A 15 14.79 -16.24 18.63
C ALA A 15 15.43 -16.10 17.24
N GLY A 16 14.71 -15.55 16.24
CA GLY A 16 15.19 -15.43 14.86
C GLY A 16 15.28 -16.76 14.10
N ASP A 17 14.79 -17.84 14.68
CA ASP A 17 14.82 -19.21 14.14
C ASP A 17 13.59 -19.53 13.26
N ARG A 18 12.59 -18.65 13.21
CA ARG A 18 11.40 -18.80 12.37
C ARG A 18 10.94 -17.47 11.79
N LEU A 19 10.46 -17.51 10.56
CA LEU A 19 9.78 -16.41 9.88
C LEU A 19 8.31 -16.80 9.63
N TYR A 20 7.40 -16.02 10.19
CA TYR A 20 5.95 -16.15 9.96
C TYR A 20 5.52 -15.21 8.84
N VAL A 21 4.73 -15.74 7.93
CA VAL A 21 4.27 -15.05 6.72
C VAL A 21 2.77 -15.26 6.57
N SER A 22 2.00 -14.18 6.43
CA SER A 22 0.58 -14.31 6.13
C SER A 22 0.37 -14.96 4.76
N GLY A 23 -0.53 -15.92 4.66
CA GLY A 23 -0.96 -16.52 3.40
C GLY A 23 -2.10 -15.76 2.70
N GLY A 24 -2.56 -14.63 3.26
CA GLY A 24 -3.71 -13.89 2.74
C GLY A 24 -4.94 -14.78 2.57
N ASN A 25 -5.59 -14.73 1.40
CA ASN A 25 -6.82 -15.46 1.08
C ASN A 25 -6.72 -17.00 1.16
N ASP A 26 -5.52 -17.57 1.33
CA ASP A 26 -5.38 -19.01 1.63
C ASP A 26 -5.74 -19.33 3.10
N ASN A 27 -6.00 -18.30 3.94
CA ASN A 27 -6.44 -18.38 5.33
C ASN A 27 -5.50 -19.20 6.23
N ILE A 28 -4.21 -19.03 5.97
CA ILE A 28 -3.11 -19.68 6.68
C ILE A 28 -2.03 -18.67 7.05
N ILE A 29 -1.17 -19.04 8.00
CA ILE A 29 0.13 -18.43 8.22
C ILE A 29 1.19 -19.50 7.96
N LEU A 30 2.15 -19.17 7.11
CA LEU A 30 3.30 -20.02 6.80
C LEU A 30 4.40 -19.72 7.81
N ALA A 31 4.95 -20.74 8.46
CA ALA A 31 6.03 -20.63 9.43
C ALA A 31 7.29 -21.32 8.86
N TYR A 32 8.21 -20.52 8.33
CA TYR A 32 9.46 -20.99 7.76
C TYR A 32 10.52 -21.12 8.85
N PRO A 33 11.05 -22.31 9.15
CA PRO A 33 12.24 -22.42 9.98
C PRO A 33 13.43 -21.79 9.27
N VAL A 34 14.30 -21.14 10.04
CA VAL A 34 15.47 -20.42 9.54
C VAL A 34 16.70 -20.94 10.22
N ALA A 35 17.59 -21.53 9.44
CA ALA A 35 18.89 -22.01 9.88
C ALA A 35 19.93 -21.65 8.82
N GLN A 36 21.13 -21.25 9.25
CA GLN A 36 22.24 -20.96 8.34
C GLN A 36 21.88 -19.96 7.21
N ARG A 37 21.03 -18.96 7.53
CA ARG A 37 20.51 -17.96 6.57
C ARG A 37 19.69 -18.52 5.41
N GLN A 38 19.13 -19.72 5.57
CA GLN A 38 18.23 -20.35 4.60
C GLN A 38 16.88 -20.63 5.23
N PHE A 39 15.83 -20.50 4.42
CA PHE A 39 14.48 -20.92 4.78
C PHE A 39 14.33 -22.42 4.52
N GLY A 40 13.94 -23.18 5.54
CA GLY A 40 13.51 -24.56 5.39
C GLY A 40 12.07 -24.67 4.84
N ALA A 41 11.54 -25.89 4.80
CA ALA A 41 10.15 -26.11 4.40
C ALA A 41 9.19 -25.45 5.41
N ALA A 42 8.22 -24.69 4.90
CA ALA A 42 7.26 -24.01 5.75
C ALA A 42 6.32 -25.01 6.43
N ASP A 43 6.14 -24.82 7.73
CA ASP A 43 5.00 -25.35 8.48
C ASP A 43 3.79 -24.43 8.29
N THR A 44 2.59 -24.88 8.64
CA THR A 44 1.34 -24.14 8.40
C THR A 44 0.50 -24.03 9.67
N LEU A 45 0.14 -22.79 10.02
CA LEU A 45 -0.91 -22.50 11.00
C LEU A 45 -2.18 -22.19 10.21
N ARG A 46 -3.28 -22.90 10.47
CA ARG A 46 -4.51 -22.81 9.69
C ARG A 46 -5.60 -22.09 10.47
N LEU A 47 -6.09 -20.98 9.93
CA LEU A 47 -7.25 -20.27 10.48
C LEU A 47 -8.56 -20.82 9.88
N GLY A 48 -8.53 -21.24 8.61
CA GLY A 48 -9.68 -21.80 7.92
C GLY A 48 -9.33 -22.53 6.62
N LYS A 49 -10.36 -22.90 5.86
CA LYS A 49 -10.21 -23.29 4.45
C LYS A 49 -9.83 -22.04 3.64
N ALA A 50 -9.19 -22.21 2.49
CA ALA A 50 -8.92 -21.09 1.58
C ALA A 50 -10.23 -20.44 1.07
N TRP A 51 -10.10 -19.31 0.36
CA TRP A 51 -11.19 -18.68 -0.39
C TRP A 51 -12.11 -19.72 -1.08
N PRO A 52 -13.45 -19.60 -0.99
CA PRO A 52 -14.24 -18.40 -0.66
C PRO A 52 -14.55 -18.19 0.83
N VAL A 53 -13.93 -18.92 1.75
CA VAL A 53 -14.04 -18.58 3.18
C VAL A 53 -13.33 -17.24 3.41
N LYS A 54 -14.07 -16.26 3.93
CA LYS A 54 -13.61 -14.89 4.13
C LYS A 54 -12.90 -14.78 5.48
N ILE A 55 -11.57 -14.80 5.50
CA ILE A 55 -10.75 -14.51 6.70
C ILE A 55 -9.62 -13.55 6.27
N SER A 56 -8.66 -14.04 5.48
CA SER A 56 -7.48 -13.32 5.00
C SER A 56 -6.66 -12.66 6.11
N PRO A 57 -5.76 -13.40 6.80
CA PRO A 57 -4.78 -12.82 7.71
C PRO A 57 -3.93 -11.71 7.04
N VAL A 58 -3.58 -10.69 7.81
CA VAL A 58 -2.82 -9.52 7.37
C VAL A 58 -1.66 -9.30 8.34
N GLY A 59 -1.71 -8.29 9.22
CA GLY A 59 -0.68 -8.05 10.23
C GLY A 59 -0.47 -9.24 11.16
N ILE A 60 0.79 -9.46 11.55
CA ILE A 60 1.21 -10.55 12.44
C ILE A 60 2.10 -9.98 13.54
N ALA A 61 1.87 -10.39 14.78
CA ALA A 61 2.77 -10.17 15.91
C ALA A 61 3.02 -11.47 16.67
N VAL A 62 4.25 -11.68 17.17
CA VAL A 62 4.65 -12.93 17.83
C VAL A 62 5.04 -12.66 19.28
N ASP A 63 4.40 -13.37 20.21
CA ASP A 63 4.77 -13.43 21.62
C ASP A 63 5.50 -14.75 21.89
N GLY A 64 6.82 -14.71 21.76
CA GLY A 64 7.69 -15.87 21.99
C GLY A 64 7.56 -16.43 23.41
N PRO A 65 7.66 -15.61 24.48
CA PRO A 65 7.51 -16.09 25.85
C PRO A 65 6.21 -16.84 26.12
N ARG A 66 5.06 -16.34 25.62
CA ARG A 66 3.77 -17.04 25.78
C ARG A 66 3.50 -18.09 24.69
N GLN A 67 4.39 -18.23 23.71
CA GLN A 67 4.22 -19.10 22.54
C GLN A 67 2.90 -18.82 21.81
N ARG A 68 2.60 -17.54 21.60
CA ARG A 68 1.40 -17.08 20.91
C ARG A 68 1.76 -16.30 19.65
N LEU A 69 0.89 -16.39 18.66
CA LEU A 69 0.88 -15.51 17.51
C LEU A 69 -0.46 -14.80 17.44
N TYR A 70 -0.41 -13.50 17.23
CA TYR A 70 -1.55 -12.65 16.96
C TYR A 70 -1.59 -12.33 15.48
N THR A 71 -2.76 -12.44 14.85
CA THR A 71 -2.96 -11.93 13.49
C THR A 71 -4.32 -11.28 13.35
N VAL A 72 -4.34 -10.16 12.65
CA VAL A 72 -5.56 -9.45 12.31
C VAL A 72 -5.98 -9.77 10.88
N THR A 73 -7.26 -9.68 10.60
CA THR A 73 -7.85 -10.13 9.34
C THR A 73 -8.66 -9.02 8.69
N LYS A 74 -8.68 -9.00 7.34
CA LYS A 74 -9.42 -7.98 6.58
C LYS A 74 -10.81 -8.42 6.14
N GLU A 75 -11.03 -9.71 5.88
CA GLU A 75 -12.31 -10.14 5.27
C GLU A 75 -13.37 -10.50 6.33
N ASP A 76 -12.97 -10.90 7.55
CA ASP A 76 -13.87 -11.16 8.68
C ASP A 76 -13.65 -10.27 9.90
N ASN A 77 -12.87 -9.19 9.74
CA ASN A 77 -12.72 -8.11 10.73
C ASN A 77 -12.35 -8.59 12.14
N ALA A 78 -11.38 -9.50 12.26
CA ALA A 78 -11.12 -10.17 13.53
C ALA A 78 -9.63 -10.19 13.94
N LEU A 79 -9.40 -10.33 15.24
CA LEU A 79 -8.12 -10.72 15.82
C LEU A 79 -8.17 -12.22 16.12
N TYR A 80 -7.23 -12.98 15.57
CA TYR A 80 -6.98 -14.37 15.92
C TYR A 80 -5.76 -14.49 16.83
N VAL A 81 -5.91 -15.25 17.90
CA VAL A 81 -4.81 -15.66 18.78
C VAL A 81 -4.54 -17.14 18.55
N ILE A 82 -3.32 -17.49 18.17
CA ILE A 82 -2.91 -18.85 17.81
C ILE A 82 -1.84 -19.32 18.77
N ASP A 83 -2.01 -20.53 19.29
CA ASP A 83 -0.97 -21.20 20.09
C ASP A 83 0.07 -21.80 19.15
N LEU A 84 1.34 -21.40 19.32
CA LEU A 84 2.43 -21.83 18.44
C LEU A 84 2.88 -23.27 18.67
N LYS A 85 2.56 -23.88 19.83
CA LYS A 85 2.92 -25.28 20.11
C LYS A 85 1.94 -26.26 19.48
N THR A 86 0.66 -26.03 19.71
CA THR A 86 -0.47 -26.87 19.28
C THR A 86 -0.99 -26.48 17.90
N LYS A 87 -0.62 -25.28 17.41
CA LYS A 87 -1.06 -24.68 16.13
C LYS A 87 -2.56 -24.42 16.05
N ARG A 88 -3.24 -24.39 17.19
CA ARG A 88 -4.69 -24.17 17.28
C ARG A 88 -4.99 -22.70 17.55
N THR A 89 -6.08 -22.22 16.98
CA THR A 89 -6.68 -20.95 17.38
C THR A 89 -7.17 -21.07 18.82
N LEU A 90 -6.63 -20.23 19.70
CA LEU A 90 -7.04 -20.10 21.10
C LEU A 90 -8.28 -19.23 21.24
N SER A 91 -8.34 -18.13 20.47
CA SER A 91 -9.48 -17.23 20.47
C SER A 91 -9.60 -16.45 19.16
N ARG A 92 -10.82 -15.99 18.91
CA ARG A 92 -11.19 -15.05 17.84
C ARG A 92 -11.98 -13.92 18.48
N LEU A 93 -11.53 -12.69 18.29
CA LEU A 93 -12.22 -11.48 18.75
C LEU A 93 -12.68 -10.68 17.53
N ASP A 94 -13.96 -10.33 17.49
CA ASP A 94 -14.50 -9.41 16.48
C ASP A 94 -14.04 -7.98 16.75
N LEU A 95 -13.45 -7.34 15.74
CA LEU A 95 -12.96 -5.97 15.79
C LEU A 95 -13.98 -4.96 15.22
N GLY A 96 -15.04 -5.45 14.55
CA GLY A 96 -16.10 -4.65 13.92
C GLY A 96 -15.68 -3.92 12.63
N HIS A 97 -14.39 -3.87 12.32
CA HIS A 97 -13.84 -3.21 11.13
C HIS A 97 -12.65 -3.99 10.58
N GLU A 98 -12.37 -3.80 9.29
CA GLU A 98 -11.18 -4.33 8.66
C GLU A 98 -9.93 -3.83 9.39
N ALA A 99 -9.01 -4.75 9.70
CA ALA A 99 -7.77 -4.44 10.37
C ALA A 99 -6.57 -4.73 9.47
N TYR A 100 -5.50 -3.94 9.62
CA TYR A 100 -4.34 -4.01 8.74
C TYR A 100 -3.08 -4.45 9.49
N GLY A 101 -2.67 -3.67 10.49
CA GLY A 101 -1.47 -3.91 11.29
C GLY A 101 -1.81 -4.33 12.72
N CYS A 102 -0.94 -5.13 13.32
CA CYS A 102 -0.92 -5.33 14.76
C CYS A 102 0.51 -5.36 15.28
N LEU A 103 0.74 -4.72 16.43
CA LEU A 103 2.06 -4.58 17.05
C LEU A 103 1.98 -4.92 18.53
N LEU A 104 2.74 -5.93 18.95
CA LEU A 104 2.86 -6.30 20.35
C LEU A 104 3.83 -5.35 21.06
N ALA A 105 3.36 -4.68 22.10
CA ALA A 105 4.20 -3.82 22.92
C ALA A 105 5.32 -4.64 23.61
N PRO A 106 6.47 -4.02 23.94
CA PRO A 106 7.61 -4.71 24.58
C PRO A 106 7.28 -5.47 25.87
N ASP A 107 6.26 -5.03 26.62
CA ASP A 107 5.82 -5.70 27.84
C ASP A 107 4.99 -6.97 27.58
N GLY A 108 4.61 -7.21 26.33
CA GLY A 108 3.74 -8.30 25.89
C GLY A 108 2.33 -8.24 26.46
N ARG A 109 1.91 -7.14 27.09
CA ARG A 109 0.59 -6.95 27.72
C ARG A 109 -0.39 -6.24 26.81
N THR A 110 0.11 -5.36 25.95
CA THR A 110 -0.72 -4.59 25.02
C THR A 110 -0.41 -4.97 23.58
N LEU A 111 -1.42 -5.31 22.80
CA LEU A 111 -1.36 -5.40 21.34
C LEU A 111 -2.06 -4.18 20.76
N TYR A 112 -1.32 -3.34 20.04
CA TYR A 112 -1.91 -2.24 19.27
C TYR A 112 -2.41 -2.77 17.93
N ILE A 113 -3.62 -2.39 17.53
CA ILE A 113 -4.23 -2.82 16.28
C ILE A 113 -4.76 -1.60 15.53
N THR A 114 -4.39 -1.50 14.25
CA THR A 114 -4.94 -0.48 13.35
C THR A 114 -6.19 -1.01 12.67
N LEU A 115 -7.31 -0.33 12.92
CA LEU A 115 -8.60 -0.59 12.30
C LEU A 115 -8.71 0.28 11.04
N TRP A 116 -8.24 -0.27 9.92
CA TRP A 116 -8.18 0.40 8.62
C TRP A 116 -9.55 0.94 8.21
N GLY A 117 -10.58 0.10 8.20
CA GLY A 117 -11.96 0.54 7.89
C GLY A 117 -12.66 1.28 9.05
N GLY A 118 -11.98 1.49 10.18
CA GLY A 118 -12.55 2.07 11.39
C GLY A 118 -11.92 3.40 11.83
N ASN A 119 -10.93 3.90 11.08
CA ASN A 119 -10.17 5.14 11.37
C ASN A 119 -9.72 5.23 12.83
N ALA A 120 -9.22 4.11 13.36
CA ALA A 120 -8.86 4.03 14.77
C ALA A 120 -7.67 3.11 15.06
N LEU A 121 -6.98 3.44 16.14
CA LEU A 121 -6.05 2.57 16.84
C LEU A 121 -6.75 2.01 18.08
N VAL A 122 -6.67 0.70 18.31
CA VAL A 122 -7.17 0.07 19.54
C VAL A 122 -6.04 -0.60 20.31
N ALA A 123 -6.17 -0.60 21.64
CA ALA A 123 -5.32 -1.35 22.56
C ALA A 123 -6.06 -2.60 23.03
N TYR A 124 -5.52 -3.76 22.71
CA TYR A 124 -5.98 -5.07 23.19
C TYR A 124 -5.09 -5.55 24.32
N ASP A 125 -5.71 -5.92 25.45
CA ASP A 125 -5.02 -6.50 26.60
C ASP A 125 -4.87 -8.03 26.41
N THR A 126 -3.63 -8.50 26.36
CA THR A 126 -3.30 -9.90 26.05
C THR A 126 -3.57 -10.88 27.20
N GLN A 127 -3.81 -10.37 28.41
CA GLN A 127 -4.11 -11.20 29.59
C GLN A 127 -5.62 -11.45 29.70
N THR A 128 -6.40 -10.39 29.56
CA THR A 128 -7.86 -10.41 29.68
C THR A 128 -8.56 -10.78 28.37
N GLY A 129 -7.87 -10.60 27.23
CA GLY A 129 -8.41 -10.89 25.92
C GLY A 129 -9.44 -9.86 25.43
N LYS A 130 -9.34 -8.61 25.88
CA LYS A 130 -10.32 -7.56 25.59
C LYS A 130 -9.66 -6.31 25.02
N ILE A 131 -10.40 -5.59 24.18
CA ILE A 131 -10.05 -4.21 23.81
C ILE A 131 -10.32 -3.34 25.04
N THR A 132 -9.29 -2.64 25.52
CA THR A 132 -9.37 -1.79 26.72
C THR A 132 -9.47 -0.32 26.37
N ARG A 133 -8.96 0.09 25.20
CA ARG A 133 -8.98 1.48 24.74
C ARG A 133 -9.12 1.57 23.23
N ARG A 134 -9.79 2.62 22.77
CA ARG A 134 -9.90 3.02 21.35
C ARG A 134 -9.47 4.48 21.23
N LEU A 135 -8.77 4.81 20.15
CA LEU A 135 -8.34 6.17 19.82
C LEU A 135 -8.63 6.42 18.36
N ALA A 136 -9.34 7.51 18.05
CA ALA A 136 -9.52 7.94 16.67
C ALA A 136 -8.16 8.37 16.07
N THR A 137 -7.93 7.97 14.83
CA THR A 137 -6.81 8.40 13.99
C THR A 137 -7.37 9.05 12.73
N GLU A 138 -6.50 9.35 11.77
CA GLU A 138 -6.95 9.76 10.45
C GLU A 138 -7.40 8.55 9.61
N SER A 139 -7.73 8.80 8.35
CA SER A 139 -8.35 7.82 7.45
C SER A 139 -7.42 6.65 7.12
N HIS A 140 -7.94 5.43 7.25
CA HIS A 140 -7.27 4.19 6.83
C HIS A 140 -5.92 3.94 7.54
N PRO A 141 -5.88 3.90 8.89
CA PRO A 141 -4.65 3.60 9.62
C PRO A 141 -4.15 2.21 9.26
N ASN A 142 -2.85 2.07 8.96
CA ASN A 142 -2.27 0.83 8.46
C ASN A 142 -1.03 0.39 9.26
N GLU A 143 0.20 0.65 8.81
CA GLU A 143 1.42 0.30 9.52
C GLU A 143 1.50 1.06 10.84
N VAL A 144 1.87 0.33 11.88
CA VAL A 144 2.06 0.83 13.23
C VAL A 144 3.43 0.42 13.74
N ILE A 145 4.20 1.39 14.24
CA ILE A 145 5.50 1.16 14.89
C ILE A 145 5.51 1.86 16.25
N GLN A 146 6.43 1.44 17.13
CA GLN A 146 6.54 1.98 18.49
C GLN A 146 7.99 2.33 18.79
N SER A 147 8.18 3.41 19.56
CA SER A 147 9.49 3.74 20.13
C SER A 147 9.94 2.64 21.10
N ARG A 148 11.26 2.44 21.24
CA ARG A 148 11.85 1.39 22.08
C ARG A 148 11.44 1.50 23.54
N ASN A 149 11.24 2.72 24.04
CA ASN A 149 10.76 2.96 25.41
C ASN A 149 9.26 2.65 25.60
N GLY A 150 8.54 2.25 24.54
CA GLY A 150 7.13 1.90 24.57
C GLY A 150 6.15 3.07 24.67
N ARG A 151 6.64 4.31 24.76
CA ARG A 151 5.79 5.48 25.08
C ARG A 151 5.09 6.09 23.88
N TYR A 152 5.69 5.99 22.69
CA TYR A 152 5.15 6.63 21.49
C TYR A 152 4.87 5.60 20.42
N VAL A 153 3.67 5.67 19.85
CA VAL A 153 3.25 4.86 18.71
C VAL A 153 3.06 5.78 17.52
N PHE A 154 3.56 5.36 16.36
CA PHE A 154 3.39 6.07 15.08
C PHE A 154 2.49 5.21 14.20
N VAL A 155 1.43 5.80 13.68
CA VAL A 155 0.43 5.15 12.83
C VAL A 155 0.40 5.85 11.49
N ALA A 156 0.74 5.13 10.42
CA ALA A 156 0.58 5.64 9.07
C ALA A 156 -0.91 5.62 8.70
N ASN A 157 -1.37 6.66 8.04
CA ASN A 157 -2.74 6.77 7.56
C ASN A 157 -2.70 6.66 6.04
N ALA A 158 -3.22 5.58 5.46
CA ALA A 158 -3.03 5.31 4.03
C ALA A 158 -3.86 6.25 3.16
N ASN A 159 -5.02 6.66 3.64
CA ASN A 159 -5.98 7.47 2.90
C ASN A 159 -6.09 8.89 3.46
N ASP A 160 -5.12 9.29 4.28
CA ASP A 160 -4.89 10.66 4.72
C ASP A 160 -3.38 10.87 4.70
N ASN A 161 -2.84 11.90 4.07
CA ASN A 161 -1.41 12.02 3.76
C ASN A 161 -0.54 12.29 5.01
N SER A 162 -0.58 11.40 6.00
CA SER A 162 -0.19 11.70 7.35
C SER A 162 0.25 10.50 8.19
N VAL A 163 0.88 10.83 9.32
CA VAL A 163 1.21 9.89 10.40
C VAL A 163 0.71 10.45 11.72
N SER A 164 -0.12 9.69 12.44
CA SER A 164 -0.54 10.04 13.79
C SER A 164 0.52 9.59 14.80
N VAL A 165 0.97 10.50 15.67
CA VAL A 165 1.89 10.24 16.78
C VAL A 165 1.08 10.15 18.08
N VAL A 166 1.10 9.00 18.74
CA VAL A 166 0.26 8.70 19.91
C VAL A 166 1.13 8.53 21.16
N ASP A 167 0.78 9.22 22.25
CA ASP A 167 1.31 8.89 23.59
C ASP A 167 0.49 7.74 24.16
N THR A 168 1.13 6.60 24.41
CA THR A 168 0.46 5.36 24.84
C THR A 168 -0.01 5.42 26.30
N ARG A 169 0.62 6.25 27.13
CA ARG A 169 0.25 6.44 28.54
C ARG A 169 -0.96 7.36 28.65
N ALA A 170 -0.88 8.52 28.01
CA ALA A 170 -1.97 9.50 27.98
C ALA A 170 -3.12 9.05 27.05
N TRP A 171 -2.85 8.11 26.16
CA TRP A 171 -3.78 7.57 25.17
C TRP A 171 -4.47 8.64 24.32
N ARG A 172 -3.64 9.49 23.70
CA ARG A 172 -4.09 10.56 22.81
C ARG A 172 -3.08 10.79 21.70
N VAL A 173 -3.57 11.29 20.57
CA VAL A 173 -2.73 11.82 19.50
C VAL A 173 -2.06 13.09 20.02
N LEU A 174 -0.73 13.14 19.94
CA LEU A 174 0.08 14.32 20.26
C LEU A 174 0.23 15.23 19.05
N GLU A 175 0.32 14.64 17.86
CA GLU A 175 0.59 15.32 16.59
C GLU A 175 0.12 14.45 15.43
N THR A 176 -0.36 15.08 14.36
CA THR A 176 -0.59 14.46 13.05
C THR A 176 0.40 15.08 12.07
N ILE A 177 1.42 14.31 11.68
CA ILE A 177 2.50 14.75 10.78
C ILE A 177 1.96 14.70 9.35
N SER A 178 1.90 15.83 8.65
CA SER A 178 1.57 15.86 7.22
C SER A 178 2.79 15.51 6.38
N THR A 179 2.66 14.55 5.47
CA THR A 179 3.76 14.00 4.66
C THR A 179 3.75 14.48 3.21
N VAL A 180 2.84 15.40 2.87
CA VAL A 180 2.63 15.89 1.52
C VAL A 180 3.86 16.60 0.96
N LEU A 181 4.09 16.46 -0.35
CA LEU A 181 5.10 17.26 -1.06
C LEU A 181 4.71 18.73 -1.10
N HIS A 182 3.44 19.00 -1.42
CA HIS A 182 2.86 20.33 -1.53
C HIS A 182 1.64 20.44 -0.61
N PRO A 183 1.45 21.57 0.12
CA PRO A 183 0.27 21.76 0.95
C PRO A 183 -1.00 21.65 0.12
N THR A 184 -1.81 20.64 0.41
CA THR A 184 -3.07 20.34 -0.28
C THR A 184 -4.08 19.75 0.69
N ARG A 185 -5.36 19.78 0.31
CA ARG A 185 -6.44 19.04 0.98
C ARG A 185 -6.77 17.72 0.27
N LEU A 186 -6.15 17.47 -0.88
CA LEU A 186 -6.33 16.24 -1.64
C LEU A 186 -5.56 15.11 -0.95
N THR A 187 -6.15 13.93 -0.87
CA THR A 187 -5.48 12.69 -0.46
C THR A 187 -4.74 12.08 -1.65
N GLY A 188 -3.82 11.14 -1.39
CA GLY A 188 -3.12 10.41 -2.45
C GLY A 188 -1.59 10.40 -2.35
N SER A 189 -1.01 10.68 -1.20
CA SER A 189 0.39 10.32 -0.91
C SER A 189 0.53 8.84 -0.57
N THR A 190 -0.55 8.20 -0.12
CA THR A 190 -0.64 6.79 0.28
C THR A 190 0.49 6.41 1.23
N THR A 191 0.45 7.05 2.41
CA THR A 191 1.43 6.86 3.48
C THR A 191 1.30 5.45 4.05
N ASN A 192 2.26 4.58 3.74
CA ASN A 192 2.11 3.12 3.93
C ASN A 192 3.12 2.48 4.87
N GLY A 193 4.37 2.93 4.82
CA GLY A 193 5.47 2.30 5.54
C GLY A 193 6.16 3.26 6.50
N LEU A 194 6.57 2.78 7.67
CA LEU A 194 7.24 3.56 8.71
C LEU A 194 8.50 2.86 9.22
N ALA A 195 9.56 3.65 9.44
CA ALA A 195 10.73 3.20 10.17
C ALA A 195 11.40 4.33 10.95
N LEU A 196 11.74 4.08 12.21
CA LEU A 196 12.60 4.96 12.99
C LEU A 196 14.08 4.68 12.67
N SER A 197 14.90 5.72 12.70
CA SER A 197 16.36 5.59 12.73
C SER A 197 16.82 4.83 13.99
N ALA A 198 18.05 4.33 13.97
CA ALA A 198 18.58 3.54 15.09
C ALA A 198 18.66 4.31 16.42
N ASP A 199 18.67 5.64 16.40
CA ASP A 199 18.63 6.53 17.56
C ASP A 199 17.21 7.09 17.84
N GLU A 200 16.21 6.68 17.06
CA GLU A 200 14.81 7.09 17.14
C GLU A 200 14.55 8.60 16.97
N LYS A 201 15.52 9.34 16.40
CA LYS A 201 15.38 10.78 16.15
C LYS A 201 14.87 11.12 14.76
N THR A 202 14.94 10.20 13.81
CA THR A 202 14.45 10.41 12.45
C THR A 202 13.39 9.36 12.11
N LEU A 203 12.26 9.80 11.58
CA LEU A 203 11.21 8.95 11.04
C LEU A 203 11.29 8.98 9.51
N TYR A 204 11.37 7.80 8.91
CA TYR A 204 11.26 7.59 7.47
C TYR A 204 9.86 7.07 7.15
N ILE A 205 9.19 7.71 6.21
CA ILE A 205 7.79 7.46 5.89
C ILE A 205 7.67 7.18 4.39
N ALA A 206 7.22 6.00 4.00
CA ALA A 206 7.00 5.66 2.59
C ALA A 206 5.68 6.25 2.09
N ASN A 207 5.77 7.19 1.14
CA ASN A 207 4.63 7.71 0.40
C ASN A 207 4.57 6.99 -0.95
N ALA A 208 3.68 6.01 -1.06
CA ALA A 208 3.66 5.08 -2.19
C ALA A 208 3.41 5.79 -3.52
N ASP A 209 2.38 6.64 -3.59
CA ASP A 209 2.00 7.32 -4.83
C ASP A 209 2.91 8.51 -5.17
N ASN A 210 3.73 8.96 -4.22
CA ASN A 210 4.75 9.98 -4.48
C ASN A 210 6.12 9.39 -4.86
N ASN A 211 6.27 8.06 -4.83
CA ASN A 211 7.53 7.36 -5.11
C ASN A 211 8.72 7.91 -4.30
N CYS A 212 8.49 8.20 -3.01
CA CYS A 212 9.51 8.75 -2.14
C CYS A 212 9.36 8.31 -0.69
N LEU A 213 10.42 8.52 0.10
CA LEU A 213 10.33 8.59 1.55
C LEU A 213 10.25 10.05 1.99
N ALA A 214 9.25 10.40 2.79
CA ALA A 214 9.27 11.62 3.58
C ALA A 214 10.11 11.42 4.85
N VAL A 215 10.95 12.40 5.19
CA VAL A 215 11.91 12.31 6.29
C VAL A 215 11.63 13.39 7.31
N PHE A 216 11.42 13.00 8.57
CA PHE A 216 11.10 13.89 9.67
C PHE A 216 12.07 13.73 10.84
N ASP A 217 12.43 14.84 11.49
CA ASP A 217 12.95 14.81 12.85
C ASP A 217 11.78 14.56 13.81
N VAL A 218 11.93 13.58 14.68
CA VAL A 218 10.95 13.19 15.71
C VAL A 218 11.60 13.08 17.08
N ALA A 219 12.75 13.73 17.29
CA ALA A 219 13.50 13.65 18.54
C ALA A 219 12.73 14.24 19.72
N VAL A 220 11.82 15.18 19.46
CA VAL A 220 10.92 15.77 20.45
C VAL A 220 9.48 15.35 20.13
N PRO A 221 8.88 14.46 20.93
CA PRO A 221 7.52 13.98 20.71
C PRO A 221 6.50 15.12 20.63
N GLY A 222 5.66 15.11 19.59
CA GLY A 222 4.64 16.12 19.32
C GLY A 222 5.18 17.44 18.73
N LYS A 223 6.47 17.48 18.35
CA LYS A 223 7.12 18.63 17.70
C LYS A 223 7.98 18.16 16.54
N SER A 224 7.41 17.34 15.67
CA SER A 224 8.13 16.79 14.53
C SER A 224 8.45 17.88 13.50
N ALA A 225 9.59 17.76 12.82
CA ALA A 225 10.02 18.74 11.81
C ALA A 225 10.38 18.05 10.50
N ALA A 226 9.83 18.54 9.38
CA ALA A 226 10.18 18.04 8.06
C ALA A 226 11.66 18.30 7.75
N LYS A 227 12.36 17.27 7.28
CA LYS A 227 13.78 17.35 6.87
C LYS A 227 13.95 17.33 5.35
N GLY A 228 13.03 16.69 4.64
CA GLY A 228 13.05 16.55 3.18
C GLY A 228 12.55 15.19 2.71
N PHE A 229 12.90 14.83 1.47
CA PHE A 229 12.44 13.61 0.81
C PHE A 229 13.61 12.82 0.19
N ILE A 230 13.45 11.51 0.11
CA ILE A 230 14.39 10.59 -0.56
C ILE A 230 13.63 9.94 -1.73
N PRO A 231 14.09 10.05 -2.99
CA PRO A 231 13.44 9.36 -4.11
C PRO A 231 13.60 7.85 -3.99
N THR A 232 12.58 7.09 -4.40
CA THR A 232 12.59 5.63 -4.39
C THR A 232 12.26 5.06 -5.77
N GLY A 233 12.12 3.74 -5.86
CA GLY A 233 11.42 3.12 -6.96
C GLY A 233 9.91 3.38 -6.86
N TRP A 234 9.16 2.76 -7.76
CA TRP A 234 7.72 2.93 -7.87
C TRP A 234 6.97 2.21 -6.74
N TYR A 235 6.07 2.95 -6.10
CA TYR A 235 5.16 2.46 -5.07
C TYR A 235 5.91 1.85 -3.86
N PRO A 236 6.73 2.62 -3.12
CA PRO A 236 7.37 2.15 -1.89
C PRO A 236 6.31 1.70 -0.88
N THR A 237 6.26 0.40 -0.59
CA THR A 237 5.22 -0.19 0.29
C THR A 237 5.71 -0.45 1.70
N CYS A 238 7.03 -0.56 1.90
CA CYS A 238 7.62 -0.85 3.20
C CYS A 238 9.00 -0.21 3.31
N VAL A 239 9.28 0.37 4.48
CA VAL A 239 10.60 0.88 4.85
C VAL A 239 11.03 0.25 6.16
N ARG A 240 12.30 -0.15 6.28
CA ARG A 240 12.92 -0.65 7.51
C ARG A 240 14.32 -0.08 7.66
N THR A 241 14.77 0.09 8.90
CA THR A 241 16.16 0.45 9.20
C THR A 241 16.91 -0.78 9.69
N ALA A 242 18.12 -1.00 9.17
CA ALA A 242 19.02 -2.06 9.63
C ALA A 242 20.44 -1.52 9.74
N GLY A 243 20.93 -1.34 10.96
CA GLY A 243 22.20 -0.66 11.21
C GLY A 243 22.20 0.75 10.63
N LYS A 244 23.16 1.06 9.75
CA LYS A 244 23.27 2.34 9.04
C LYS A 244 22.65 2.30 7.64
N LYS A 245 21.63 1.47 7.41
CA LYS A 245 20.93 1.38 6.12
C LYS A 245 19.44 1.57 6.31
N ILE A 246 18.84 2.25 5.33
CA ILE A 246 17.41 2.34 5.09
C ILE A 246 17.12 1.35 3.96
N LEU A 247 16.18 0.45 4.18
CA LEU A 247 15.76 -0.56 3.23
C LEU A 247 14.35 -0.19 2.77
N VAL A 248 14.13 -0.12 1.46
CA VAL A 248 12.83 0.24 0.90
C VAL A 248 12.39 -0.82 -0.09
N ALA A 249 11.25 -1.46 0.16
CA ALA A 249 10.61 -2.33 -0.80
C ALA A 249 9.70 -1.50 -1.71
N ASN A 250 10.00 -1.48 -3.01
CA ASN A 250 9.20 -0.80 -4.03
C ASN A 250 8.32 -1.85 -4.72
N GLY A 251 7.01 -1.80 -4.46
CA GLY A 251 6.07 -2.84 -4.91
C GLY A 251 5.98 -2.96 -6.43
N LYS A 252 6.11 -1.83 -7.15
CA LYS A 252 6.01 -1.77 -8.61
C LYS A 252 7.38 -1.68 -9.32
N GLY A 253 8.48 -1.65 -8.57
CA GLY A 253 9.83 -1.66 -9.13
C GLY A 253 10.24 -0.32 -9.74
N PHE A 254 10.47 -0.25 -11.06
CA PHE A 254 10.96 0.97 -11.74
C PHE A 254 10.28 1.26 -13.08
N SER A 255 9.30 0.46 -13.50
CA SER A 255 8.70 0.60 -14.83
C SER A 255 7.32 -0.04 -14.87
N SER A 256 6.45 0.51 -15.73
CA SER A 256 5.24 -0.16 -16.19
C SER A 256 5.58 -1.15 -17.30
N LEU A 257 4.67 -2.09 -17.53
CA LEU A 257 4.80 -3.10 -18.59
C LEU A 257 3.45 -3.30 -19.26
N PRO A 258 3.40 -3.40 -20.60
CA PRO A 258 2.18 -3.76 -21.28
C PRO A 258 1.88 -5.25 -21.07
N ASN A 259 0.61 -5.64 -21.18
CA ASN A 259 0.16 -7.01 -21.06
C ASN A 259 -0.57 -7.54 -22.32
N PRO A 260 0.04 -7.48 -23.52
CA PRO A 260 -0.59 -7.98 -24.75
C PRO A 260 -0.85 -9.49 -24.72
N GLY A 261 -0.17 -10.26 -23.86
CA GLY A 261 -0.43 -11.67 -23.58
C GLY A 261 -1.36 -11.93 -22.39
N GLY A 262 -2.08 -10.92 -21.89
CA GLY A 262 -3.11 -11.07 -20.85
C GLY A 262 -4.38 -11.78 -21.35
N PRO A 263 -5.50 -11.77 -20.60
CA PRO A 263 -6.75 -12.42 -21.03
C PRO A 263 -7.18 -11.89 -22.41
N GLN A 264 -7.29 -12.80 -23.38
CA GLN A 264 -7.55 -12.54 -24.79
C GLN A 264 -9.01 -12.89 -25.13
N PRO A 265 -9.95 -11.94 -25.09
CA PRO A 265 -11.38 -12.24 -25.25
C PRO A 265 -11.78 -12.60 -26.69
N VAL A 266 -10.85 -12.50 -27.64
CA VAL A 266 -11.02 -13.03 -28.99
C VAL A 266 -10.70 -14.53 -29.09
N LYS A 267 -10.08 -15.13 -28.06
CA LYS A 267 -9.93 -16.59 -27.99
C LYS A 267 -11.28 -17.22 -27.68
N LYS A 268 -11.64 -18.27 -28.44
CA LYS A 268 -12.88 -19.04 -28.23
C LYS A 268 -12.90 -19.83 -26.92
N THR A 269 -11.73 -20.08 -26.34
CA THR A 269 -11.56 -20.78 -25.06
C THR A 269 -11.11 -19.78 -24.01
N ASP A 270 -11.91 -19.60 -22.97
CA ASP A 270 -11.51 -18.85 -21.78
C ASP A 270 -10.53 -19.68 -20.95
N ASP A 271 -9.25 -19.34 -21.05
CA ASP A 271 -8.16 -19.89 -20.24
C ASP A 271 -7.79 -18.94 -19.09
N SER A 272 -8.56 -17.88 -18.81
CA SER A 272 -8.21 -16.81 -17.86
C SER A 272 -8.32 -17.21 -16.38
N GLY A 273 -8.89 -18.39 -16.08
CA GLY A 273 -9.04 -18.88 -14.71
C GLY A 273 -9.87 -17.95 -13.83
N TYR A 274 -10.81 -17.21 -14.41
CA TYR A 274 -11.72 -16.27 -13.73
C TYR A 274 -12.22 -16.84 -12.38
N GLN A 275 -11.97 -16.12 -11.29
CA GLN A 275 -12.30 -16.48 -9.89
C GLN A 275 -11.63 -17.74 -9.31
N THR A 276 -10.78 -18.45 -10.06
CA THR A 276 -10.10 -19.68 -9.61
C THR A 276 -8.65 -19.49 -9.16
N GLY A 277 -8.09 -18.28 -9.32
CA GLY A 277 -6.69 -17.97 -9.00
C GLY A 277 -5.74 -18.16 -10.20
N VAL A 278 -4.44 -18.29 -9.93
CA VAL A 278 -3.37 -18.30 -10.95
C VAL A 278 -3.61 -19.39 -12.00
N VAL A 279 -3.85 -18.95 -13.24
CA VAL A 279 -3.93 -19.78 -14.45
C VAL A 279 -2.65 -20.58 -14.66
N LYS A 280 -2.77 -21.83 -15.13
CA LYS A 280 -1.62 -22.58 -15.66
C LYS A 280 -1.19 -22.00 -17.01
N GLY A 281 -0.16 -21.16 -17.01
CA GLY A 281 0.47 -20.61 -18.21
C GLY A 281 1.03 -19.20 -17.97
N PRO A 282 1.86 -18.67 -18.88
CA PRO A 282 2.40 -17.32 -18.77
C PRO A 282 1.34 -16.28 -19.15
N VAL A 283 0.31 -16.11 -18.31
CA VAL A 283 -0.63 -14.98 -18.47
C VAL A 283 0.06 -13.75 -17.91
N GLN A 284 0.13 -12.69 -18.71
CA GLN A 284 0.62 -11.38 -18.26
C GLN A 284 -0.43 -10.70 -17.37
N TYR A 285 -0.59 -11.23 -16.16
CA TYR A 285 -1.39 -10.64 -15.09
C TYR A 285 -0.53 -9.70 -14.25
N ILE A 286 -1.09 -8.55 -13.89
CA ILE A 286 -0.37 -7.46 -13.24
C ILE A 286 0.45 -7.89 -12.01
N GLY A 287 -0.12 -8.75 -11.15
CA GLY A 287 0.53 -9.24 -9.94
C GLY A 287 1.76 -10.11 -10.18
N GLY A 288 1.97 -10.62 -11.40
CA GLY A 288 3.20 -11.31 -11.82
C GLY A 288 4.02 -10.54 -12.86
N LEU A 289 3.45 -9.47 -13.42
CA LEU A 289 4.08 -8.69 -14.49
C LEU A 289 5.15 -7.75 -13.91
N PHE A 290 4.83 -7.05 -12.82
CA PHE A 290 5.76 -6.13 -12.19
C PHE A 290 6.70 -6.87 -11.25
N LYS A 291 8.00 -6.56 -11.37
CA LYS A 291 9.02 -7.03 -10.44
C LYS A 291 9.34 -5.90 -9.46
N GLY A 292 8.91 -6.08 -8.22
CA GLY A 292 9.30 -5.19 -7.14
C GLY A 292 10.82 -5.18 -6.93
N THR A 293 11.33 -4.13 -6.31
CA THR A 293 12.76 -3.97 -6.02
C THR A 293 13.00 -3.66 -4.54
N LEU A 294 14.19 -3.98 -4.05
CA LEU A 294 14.62 -3.63 -2.70
C LEU A 294 15.80 -2.65 -2.80
N SER A 295 15.55 -1.41 -2.41
CA SER A 295 16.58 -0.37 -2.35
C SER A 295 17.33 -0.43 -1.03
N PHE A 296 18.66 -0.27 -1.09
CA PHE A 296 19.53 -0.11 0.08
C PHE A 296 20.12 1.29 0.06
N ILE A 297 19.67 2.14 0.97
CA ILE A 297 19.98 3.57 0.98
C ILE A 297 20.75 3.88 2.27
N ALA A 298 21.87 4.60 2.16
CA ALA A 298 22.54 5.13 3.34
C ALA A 298 21.76 6.36 3.87
N PRO A 299 21.67 6.58 5.19
CA PRO A 299 21.12 7.82 5.75
C PRO A 299 21.81 9.03 5.11
N PRO A 300 21.06 9.92 4.42
CA PRO A 300 21.66 11.02 3.69
C PRO A 300 22.21 12.08 4.64
N THR A 301 23.29 12.75 4.23
CA THR A 301 23.67 14.03 4.84
C THR A 301 22.63 15.11 4.53
N ALA A 302 22.65 16.24 5.23
CA ALA A 302 21.73 17.35 4.97
C ALA A 302 21.79 17.84 3.51
N ALA A 303 22.99 17.94 2.94
CA ALA A 303 23.19 18.36 1.55
C ALA A 303 22.63 17.33 0.55
N GLN A 304 22.84 16.02 0.81
CA GLN A 304 22.26 14.95 -0.02
C GLN A 304 20.73 14.94 0.07
N LEU A 305 20.17 15.11 1.28
CA LEU A 305 18.72 15.16 1.46
C LEU A 305 18.09 16.35 0.74
N GLN A 306 18.76 17.51 0.72
CA GLN A 306 18.31 18.66 -0.07
C GLN A 306 18.30 18.36 -1.57
N ALA A 307 19.36 17.72 -2.09
CA ALA A 307 19.43 17.33 -3.49
C ALA A 307 18.36 16.29 -3.86
N TYR A 308 18.16 15.29 -3.01
CA TYR A 308 17.11 14.29 -3.15
C TYR A 308 15.71 14.91 -3.11
N SER A 309 15.48 15.87 -2.22
CA SER A 309 14.20 16.57 -2.15
C SER A 309 13.91 17.30 -3.46
N ARG A 310 14.89 18.01 -4.03
CA ARG A 310 14.75 18.65 -5.36
C ARG A 310 14.39 17.63 -6.45
N GLN A 311 15.01 16.45 -6.43
CA GLN A 311 14.67 15.39 -7.39
C GLN A 311 13.24 14.88 -7.20
N VAL A 312 12.79 14.70 -5.96
CA VAL A 312 11.42 14.24 -5.68
C VAL A 312 10.40 15.27 -6.18
N TYR A 313 10.63 16.56 -5.93
CA TYR A 313 9.80 17.63 -6.47
C TYR A 313 9.80 17.65 -8.00
N ALA A 314 10.95 17.46 -8.64
CA ALA A 314 11.04 17.39 -10.11
C ALA A 314 10.32 16.15 -10.70
N ASN A 315 10.23 15.06 -9.94
CA ASN A 315 9.52 13.84 -10.34
C ASN A 315 8.00 13.93 -10.11
N ALA A 316 7.51 14.92 -9.37
CA ALA A 316 6.11 15.10 -9.08
C ALA A 316 5.50 16.13 -10.05
N PRO A 317 4.59 15.73 -10.95
CA PRO A 317 4.00 16.65 -11.92
C PRO A 317 3.06 17.67 -11.27
N PHE A 318 2.49 17.35 -10.10
CA PHE A 318 1.60 18.24 -9.36
C PHE A 318 2.36 19.37 -8.68
N THR A 319 1.89 20.61 -8.87
CA THR A 319 2.41 21.79 -8.15
C THR A 319 1.26 22.66 -7.63
N LYS A 320 1.48 23.40 -6.54
CA LYS A 320 0.43 24.30 -6.02
C LYS A 320 0.04 25.40 -7.01
N ASP A 321 0.96 25.82 -7.87
CA ASP A 321 0.65 26.83 -8.90
C ASP A 321 -0.26 26.29 -9.99
N SER A 322 -0.19 24.98 -10.31
CA SER A 322 -1.13 24.34 -11.23
C SER A 322 -2.59 24.34 -10.76
N GLU A 323 -2.86 24.58 -9.46
CA GLU A 323 -4.23 24.74 -8.95
C GLU A 323 -4.83 26.13 -9.27
N LYS A 324 -3.99 27.14 -9.51
CA LYS A 324 -4.46 28.52 -9.74
C LYS A 324 -4.95 28.72 -11.15
N GLU A 325 -4.22 28.16 -12.10
CA GLU A 325 -4.49 28.28 -13.53
C GLU A 325 -4.07 26.99 -14.24
N ALA A 326 -5.05 26.26 -14.75
CA ALA A 326 -4.79 25.09 -15.57
C ALA A 326 -4.18 25.48 -16.92
N VAL A 327 -3.35 24.61 -17.48
CA VAL A 327 -2.86 24.75 -18.86
C VAL A 327 -4.04 24.56 -19.81
N GLY A 328 -4.14 25.40 -20.83
CA GLY A 328 -5.19 25.30 -21.82
C GLY A 328 -5.03 26.33 -22.93
N GLU A 329 -5.70 26.08 -24.05
CA GLU A 329 -5.67 26.96 -25.21
C GLU A 329 -6.72 28.07 -25.10
N ALA A 330 -6.49 29.17 -25.81
CA ALA A 330 -7.48 30.24 -25.90
C ALA A 330 -8.77 29.72 -26.55
N GLY A 331 -9.92 30.01 -25.95
CA GLY A 331 -11.22 29.53 -26.42
C GLY A 331 -11.63 28.13 -25.92
N ASN A 332 -10.83 27.49 -25.05
CA ASN A 332 -11.20 26.20 -24.45
C ASN A 332 -12.46 26.36 -23.56
N PRO A 333 -13.50 25.51 -23.71
CA PRO A 333 -14.74 25.58 -22.92
C PRO A 333 -14.57 25.10 -21.46
N VAL A 334 -13.42 24.52 -21.11
CA VAL A 334 -13.09 24.12 -19.74
C VAL A 334 -12.51 25.32 -18.99
N PRO A 335 -13.14 25.75 -17.87
CA PRO A 335 -12.61 26.80 -17.00
C PRO A 335 -11.17 26.50 -16.60
N ARG A 336 -10.29 27.50 -16.73
CA ARG A 336 -8.87 27.36 -16.38
C ARG A 336 -8.59 27.86 -14.98
N ARG A 337 -9.43 28.74 -14.45
CA ARG A 337 -9.29 29.32 -13.12
C ARG A 337 -10.52 29.02 -12.27
N ARG A 338 -10.30 28.87 -10.97
CA ARG A 338 -11.37 28.62 -10.00
C ARG A 338 -12.38 29.76 -10.03
N GLY A 339 -13.66 29.44 -10.23
CA GLY A 339 -14.77 30.40 -10.25
C GLY A 339 -15.15 30.91 -11.64
N GLU A 340 -14.39 30.57 -12.69
CA GLU A 340 -14.81 30.80 -14.07
C GLU A 340 -16.03 29.93 -14.42
N VAL A 341 -16.93 30.48 -15.25
CA VAL A 341 -18.15 29.80 -15.68
C VAL A 341 -17.85 28.97 -16.93
N SER A 342 -18.13 27.68 -16.88
CA SER A 342 -18.07 26.85 -18.09
C SER A 342 -19.31 27.06 -18.96
N PRO A 343 -19.17 27.19 -20.29
CA PRO A 343 -20.29 27.04 -21.20
C PRO A 343 -20.86 25.61 -21.22
N ILE A 344 -20.11 24.61 -20.75
CA ILE A 344 -20.56 23.21 -20.67
C ILE A 344 -21.68 23.09 -19.64
N LYS A 345 -22.88 22.67 -20.08
CA LYS A 345 -24.06 22.47 -19.20
C LYS A 345 -24.22 21.04 -18.71
N HIS A 346 -23.75 20.08 -19.49
CA HIS A 346 -23.88 18.66 -19.21
C HIS A 346 -22.57 17.95 -19.50
N VAL A 347 -22.17 17.05 -18.60
CA VAL A 347 -21.04 16.14 -18.79
C VAL A 347 -21.57 14.72 -18.65
N PHE A 348 -21.42 13.93 -19.70
CA PHE A 348 -21.71 12.49 -19.66
C PHE A 348 -20.38 11.76 -19.57
N TYR A 349 -20.15 11.07 -18.45
CA TYR A 349 -18.92 10.31 -18.26
C TYR A 349 -19.21 8.82 -18.46
N VAL A 350 -18.65 8.25 -19.53
CA VAL A 350 -18.74 6.82 -19.83
C VAL A 350 -17.38 6.20 -19.55
N ILE A 351 -17.30 5.40 -18.49
CA ILE A 351 -16.07 4.74 -18.07
C ILE A 351 -16.05 3.31 -18.58
N LYS A 352 -14.94 2.92 -19.20
CA LYS A 352 -14.60 1.51 -19.40
C LYS A 352 -13.36 1.17 -18.59
N GLU A 353 -13.53 0.31 -17.58
CA GLU A 353 -12.42 -0.15 -16.74
C GLU A 353 -11.68 -1.39 -17.31
N ASN A 354 -10.51 -1.66 -16.72
CA ASN A 354 -9.69 -2.87 -16.87
C ASN A 354 -8.99 -3.08 -18.23
N ARG A 355 -8.74 -2.00 -19.01
CA ARG A 355 -7.91 -2.03 -20.22
C ARG A 355 -7.13 -0.73 -20.40
N THR A 356 -5.90 -0.83 -20.89
CA THR A 356 -5.05 0.33 -21.19
C THR A 356 -5.45 0.97 -22.52
N TYR A 357 -4.99 2.21 -22.75
CA TYR A 357 -5.20 2.93 -24.01
C TYR A 357 -4.76 2.09 -25.22
N ASP A 358 -3.52 1.61 -25.24
CA ASP A 358 -2.98 0.89 -26.41
C ASP A 358 -3.71 -0.43 -26.70
N GLN A 359 -4.25 -1.09 -25.67
CA GLN A 359 -5.02 -2.31 -25.86
C GLN A 359 -6.29 -2.10 -26.69
N VAL A 360 -6.87 -0.89 -26.63
CA VAL A 360 -8.16 -0.57 -27.25
C VAL A 360 -8.03 0.37 -28.44
N LEU A 361 -7.21 1.41 -28.33
CA LEU A 361 -7.09 2.49 -29.31
C LEU A 361 -5.67 2.59 -29.91
N GLY A 362 -4.78 1.64 -29.63
CA GLY A 362 -3.41 1.63 -30.17
C GLY A 362 -3.34 1.61 -31.70
N ASP A 363 -4.40 1.13 -32.38
CA ASP A 363 -4.54 1.12 -33.85
C ASP A 363 -5.12 2.42 -34.43
N VAL A 364 -5.50 3.40 -33.60
CA VAL A 364 -6.04 4.69 -34.06
C VAL A 364 -4.89 5.64 -34.43
N ARG A 365 -4.62 5.78 -35.73
CA ARG A 365 -3.53 6.61 -36.28
C ARG A 365 -3.48 8.08 -35.81
N ALA A 366 -4.60 8.64 -35.40
CA ALA A 366 -4.67 10.03 -34.94
C ALA A 366 -4.09 10.23 -33.54
N GLY A 367 -3.94 9.15 -32.76
CA GLY A 367 -3.33 9.20 -31.43
C GLY A 367 -1.92 8.61 -31.43
N ASN A 368 -1.21 8.84 -30.33
CA ASN A 368 0.11 8.32 -30.02
C ASN A 368 0.04 6.90 -29.44
N GLY A 369 -0.61 5.99 -30.16
CA GLY A 369 -0.81 4.60 -29.74
C GLY A 369 0.20 3.64 -30.34
N ASP A 370 0.54 2.58 -29.60
CA ASP A 370 1.30 1.44 -30.13
C ASP A 370 0.36 0.36 -30.67
N SER A 371 0.20 0.34 -32.00
CA SER A 371 -0.66 -0.65 -32.68
C SER A 371 -0.25 -2.11 -32.45
N THR A 372 1.00 -2.38 -32.04
CA THR A 372 1.46 -3.75 -31.74
C THR A 372 0.90 -4.28 -30.42
N LEU A 373 0.39 -3.39 -29.56
CA LEU A 373 -0.26 -3.73 -28.29
C LEU A 373 -1.79 -3.78 -28.39
N CYS A 374 -2.36 -3.41 -29.54
CA CYS A 374 -3.81 -3.40 -29.75
C CYS A 374 -4.35 -4.83 -29.89
N ILE A 375 -5.12 -5.25 -28.88
CA ILE A 375 -5.79 -6.57 -28.83
C ILE A 375 -7.30 -6.45 -29.01
N PHE A 376 -7.84 -5.24 -28.94
CA PHE A 376 -9.25 -4.90 -29.20
C PHE A 376 -9.40 -3.94 -30.39
N PRO A 377 -8.97 -4.31 -31.60
CA PRO A 377 -9.04 -3.43 -32.76
C PRO A 377 -10.47 -3.06 -33.10
N ARG A 378 -10.67 -2.10 -34.01
CA ARG A 378 -12.00 -1.60 -34.43
C ARG A 378 -13.06 -2.67 -34.67
N LYS A 379 -12.69 -3.83 -35.23
CA LYS A 379 -13.64 -4.95 -35.46
C LYS A 379 -14.24 -5.53 -34.17
N VAL A 380 -13.55 -5.40 -33.04
CA VAL A 380 -13.96 -5.87 -31.71
C VAL A 380 -14.63 -4.74 -30.92
N THR A 381 -14.13 -3.51 -31.02
CA THR A 381 -14.64 -2.34 -30.27
C THR A 381 -15.13 -1.22 -31.19
N PRO A 382 -16.09 -1.49 -32.11
CA PRO A 382 -16.48 -0.54 -33.15
C PRO A 382 -17.04 0.77 -32.59
N ASN A 383 -17.77 0.71 -31.47
CA ASN A 383 -18.35 1.89 -30.82
C ASN A 383 -17.29 2.78 -30.15
N HIS A 384 -16.30 2.20 -29.46
CA HIS A 384 -15.21 2.97 -28.85
C HIS A 384 -14.39 3.69 -29.92
N HIS A 385 -14.10 2.99 -31.02
CA HIS A 385 -13.42 3.57 -32.17
C HIS A 385 -14.26 4.62 -32.91
N ALA A 386 -15.59 4.50 -32.91
CA ALA A 386 -16.47 5.52 -33.47
C ALA A 386 -16.41 6.80 -32.62
N LEU A 387 -16.55 6.66 -31.29
CA LEU A 387 -16.44 7.79 -30.36
C LEU A 387 -15.08 8.50 -30.48
N ALA A 388 -13.98 7.75 -30.55
CA ALA A 388 -12.63 8.30 -30.71
C ALA A 388 -12.41 9.04 -32.04
N ARG A 389 -13.20 8.75 -33.09
CA ARG A 389 -13.13 9.44 -34.38
C ARG A 389 -14.06 10.64 -34.47
N GLU A 390 -15.23 10.54 -33.86
CA GLU A 390 -16.28 11.56 -33.91
C GLU A 390 -16.00 12.70 -32.93
N PHE A 391 -15.38 12.38 -31.79
CA PHE A 391 -15.03 13.33 -30.74
C PHE A 391 -13.52 13.47 -30.58
N VAL A 392 -13.10 14.20 -29.55
CA VAL A 392 -11.68 14.39 -29.22
C VAL A 392 -11.08 13.08 -28.75
N LEU A 393 -10.02 12.63 -29.42
CA LEU A 393 -9.15 11.57 -28.94
C LEU A 393 -8.10 12.19 -28.01
N LEU A 394 -8.06 11.71 -26.76
CA LEU A 394 -7.04 12.06 -25.79
C LEU A 394 -6.17 10.84 -25.52
N ASP A 395 -4.86 11.04 -25.46
CA ASP A 395 -3.86 10.00 -25.19
C ASP A 395 -2.83 10.50 -24.15
N ASN A 396 -1.78 9.72 -23.89
CA ASN A 396 -0.70 10.07 -22.95
C ASN A 396 -1.19 10.42 -21.52
N PHE A 397 -2.23 9.72 -21.04
CA PHE A 397 -2.65 9.83 -19.65
C PHE A 397 -1.68 9.07 -18.74
N TYR A 398 -0.97 9.80 -17.88
CA TYR A 398 -0.07 9.24 -16.87
C TYR A 398 -0.85 8.93 -15.57
N VAL A 399 -1.78 7.98 -15.65
CA VAL A 399 -2.61 7.53 -14.52
C VAL A 399 -2.35 6.06 -14.21
N ASN A 400 -2.63 5.63 -12.98
CA ASN A 400 -2.56 4.23 -12.55
C ASN A 400 -3.64 3.41 -13.25
N ALA A 401 -3.34 2.88 -14.43
CA ALA A 401 -4.28 2.11 -15.26
C ALA A 401 -4.20 0.59 -15.02
N GLU A 402 -3.30 0.14 -14.16
CA GLU A 402 -2.97 -1.28 -14.02
C GLU A 402 -3.99 -2.11 -13.23
N VAL A 403 -4.58 -1.56 -12.16
CA VAL A 403 -5.55 -2.22 -11.29
C VAL A 403 -6.57 -1.20 -10.82
N SER A 404 -7.87 -1.44 -11.07
CA SER A 404 -8.93 -0.50 -10.63
C SER A 404 -8.85 -0.21 -9.13
N ALA A 405 -8.54 -1.21 -8.31
CA ALA A 405 -8.43 -1.07 -6.85
C ALA A 405 -7.31 -0.10 -6.40
N ASP A 406 -6.28 0.15 -7.21
CA ASP A 406 -5.22 1.09 -6.86
C ASP A 406 -5.67 2.56 -7.01
N GLY A 407 -6.64 2.84 -7.87
CA GLY A 407 -7.21 4.18 -8.08
C GLY A 407 -8.59 4.40 -7.46
N HIS A 408 -9.36 3.32 -7.28
CA HIS A 408 -10.71 3.30 -6.75
C HIS A 408 -10.93 2.01 -5.95
N ASN A 409 -10.71 2.05 -4.63
CA ASN A 409 -11.17 0.99 -3.74
C ASN A 409 -12.69 1.12 -3.56
N TRP A 410 -13.44 0.09 -3.96
CA TRP A 410 -14.89 -0.03 -3.82
C TRP A 410 -15.29 -0.58 -2.46
#